data_AF-A0A968LXH2-F1
#
_entry.id   AF-A0A968LXH2-F1
#
_cell.length_a   1.000
_cell.length_b   1.000
_cell.length_c   1.000
_cell.angle_alpha   90.00
_cell.angle_beta   90.00
_cell.angle_gamma   90.00
#
_symmetry.space_group_name_H-M   'P 1'
#
loop_
_entity.id
_entity.type
_entity.pdbx_description
1 polymer ?
#
loop_
_entity_poly.entity_id
_entity_poly.type
_entity_poly.pdbx_seq_one_letter_code
_entity_poly.pdbx_strand_id
1 'polypeptide(L)'
;MSIAVSEIRPFWMPELNEVAGNQKFGLSEWISKGEYYYISSPIFQDQFTLDLSGKSFTKNMLFAFAFDCNRMASAAFETMYSIEKSTKLPNSVAWLIIKSYYAAYYAGHAIIRMLGISCSQLNQKSASKLCEISQLNQNNNVLNIPSSYYSCIYDGNTYELSFKNIKSKGGVHESFWKIFYERIQNLSKSILTKPIVVQRSQDVFKKLDELCKILCYRGFNGGNWLSSVRNQVNYRHELNAWFPHRKWSQQSVQDMFRDSSMWLDDPMNISLLIQPGKPIDLFIHACNFIVALCRVLILDMSNRCSKGKSYLKDGSLKLLNQCT
;
A
#
# COMPACT_ATOMS: atom_id res chain seq x y z
N MET A 1 -5.16 12.83 17.66
CA MET A 1 -4.95 12.67 16.20
C MET A 1 -3.45 12.58 15.96
N SER A 2 -2.97 11.52 15.30
CA SER A 2 -1.52 11.28 15.13
C SER A 2 -0.84 12.43 14.39
N ILE A 3 0.38 12.80 14.79
CA ILE A 3 1.16 13.82 14.06
C ILE A 3 1.56 13.34 12.65
N ALA A 4 1.56 12.03 12.39
CA ALA A 4 1.84 11.48 11.06
C ALA A 4 0.83 11.98 10.02
N VAL A 5 -0.46 12.11 10.38
CA VAL A 5 -1.49 12.49 9.42
C VAL A 5 -1.35 13.94 8.97
N SER A 6 -0.99 14.86 9.87
CA SER A 6 -0.80 16.27 9.50
C SER A 6 0.40 16.45 8.57
N GLU A 7 1.45 15.65 8.76
CA GLU A 7 2.66 15.77 7.95
C GLU A 7 2.51 15.14 6.56
N ILE A 8 1.74 14.05 6.44
CA ILE A 8 1.56 13.29 5.19
C ILE A 8 0.42 13.84 4.32
N ARG A 9 -0.62 14.42 4.93
CA ARG A 9 -1.81 14.94 4.20
C ARG A 9 -1.50 15.84 3.01
N PRO A 10 -0.51 16.77 3.05
CA PRO A 10 -0.19 17.61 1.89
C PRO A 10 0.23 16.82 0.63
N PHE A 11 0.56 15.54 0.78
CA PHE A 11 1.00 14.66 -0.30
C PHE A 11 -0.08 13.69 -0.77
N TRP A 12 -1.30 13.80 -0.25
CA TRP A 12 -2.42 13.02 -0.75
C TRP A 12 -2.70 13.36 -2.21
N MET A 13 -3.20 12.36 -2.92
CA MET A 13 -3.78 12.52 -4.24
C MET A 13 -4.87 13.61 -4.18
N PRO A 14 -4.76 14.68 -4.99
CA PRO A 14 -5.73 15.76 -4.99
C PRO A 14 -7.17 15.24 -5.16
N GLU A 15 -8.09 15.83 -4.40
CA GLU A 15 -9.54 15.52 -4.44
C GLU A 15 -9.95 14.10 -4.03
N LEU A 16 -9.02 13.19 -3.70
CA LEU A 16 -9.38 11.83 -3.29
C LEU A 16 -10.22 11.82 -2.01
N ASN A 17 -9.91 12.72 -1.06
CA ASN A 17 -10.70 12.91 0.16
C ASN A 17 -12.13 13.40 -0.11
N GLU A 18 -12.39 14.00 -1.28
CA GLU A 18 -13.71 14.49 -1.69
C GLU A 18 -14.56 13.43 -2.38
N VAL A 19 -14.02 12.22 -2.61
CA VAL A 19 -14.81 11.11 -3.18
C VAL A 19 -15.81 10.62 -2.14
N ALA A 20 -17.09 10.67 -2.49
CA ALA A 20 -18.21 10.26 -1.65
C ALA A 20 -18.97 9.08 -2.25
N GLY A 21 -19.62 8.31 -1.39
CA GLY A 21 -20.46 7.17 -1.77
C GLY A 21 -19.68 5.90 -2.11
N ASN A 22 -20.42 4.85 -2.43
CA ASN A 22 -19.89 3.51 -2.65
C ASN A 22 -19.45 3.31 -4.11
N GLN A 23 -18.13 3.31 -4.32
CA GLN A 23 -17.53 3.06 -5.63
C GLN A 23 -17.67 1.59 -6.03
N LYS A 24 -17.75 1.31 -7.33
CA LYS A 24 -18.12 -0.02 -7.84
C LYS A 24 -17.04 -0.75 -8.64
N PHE A 25 -15.96 -0.06 -8.98
CA PHE A 25 -14.93 -0.58 -9.88
C PHE A 25 -13.54 -0.08 -9.47
N GLY A 26 -12.53 -0.91 -9.70
CA GLY A 26 -11.12 -0.56 -9.50
C GLY A 26 -10.44 -0.08 -10.78
N LEU A 27 -9.14 0.21 -10.69
CA LEU A 27 -8.36 0.79 -11.79
C LEU A 27 -8.38 -0.05 -13.06
N SER A 28 -8.20 -1.37 -12.92
CA SER A 28 -8.16 -2.30 -14.05
C SER A 28 -9.49 -2.34 -14.82
N GLU A 29 -10.62 -2.29 -14.09
CA GLU A 29 -11.95 -2.27 -14.70
C GLU A 29 -12.27 -0.92 -15.35
N TRP A 30 -11.89 0.19 -14.72
CA TRP A 30 -12.00 1.52 -15.33
C TRP A 30 -11.27 1.60 -16.67
N ILE A 31 -10.03 1.11 -16.74
CA ILE A 31 -9.27 1.02 -18.00
C ILE A 31 -9.98 0.12 -19.01
N SER A 32 -10.51 -1.03 -18.57
CA SER A 32 -11.26 -1.94 -19.47
C SER A 32 -12.53 -1.32 -20.06
N LYS A 33 -13.13 -0.30 -19.42
CA LYS A 33 -14.27 0.44 -19.99
C LYS A 33 -13.81 1.32 -21.15
N GLY A 34 -12.59 1.84 -21.10
CA GLY A 34 -12.04 2.70 -22.15
C GLY A 34 -12.77 4.02 -22.33
N GLU A 35 -13.56 4.40 -21.33
CA GLU A 35 -14.24 5.67 -21.28
C GLU A 35 -13.40 6.62 -20.42
N TYR A 36 -13.30 7.87 -20.86
CA TYR A 36 -12.75 8.96 -20.06
C TYR A 36 -11.22 9.01 -19.91
N TYR A 37 -10.48 8.74 -20.99
CA TYR A 37 -9.07 9.08 -21.15
C TYR A 37 -8.65 9.00 -22.62
N TYR A 38 -7.52 9.63 -22.97
CA TYR A 38 -6.80 9.42 -24.22
C TYR A 38 -5.35 9.04 -23.93
N ILE A 39 -4.65 8.48 -24.92
CA ILE A 39 -3.23 8.12 -24.77
C ILE A 39 -2.40 9.30 -25.28
N SER A 40 -1.76 10.05 -24.37
CA SER A 40 -1.04 11.29 -24.68
C SER A 40 0.41 11.09 -25.12
N SER A 41 1.01 9.93 -24.82
CA SER A 41 2.37 9.61 -25.23
C SER A 41 2.38 8.50 -26.28
N PRO A 42 3.38 8.44 -27.17
CA PRO A 42 3.67 7.21 -27.92
C PRO A 42 3.75 6.02 -26.95
N ILE A 43 3.15 4.90 -27.32
CA ILE A 43 3.30 3.67 -26.53
C ILE A 43 4.71 3.15 -26.77
N PHE A 44 5.52 3.16 -25.71
CA PHE A 44 6.75 2.39 -25.66
C PHE A 44 6.43 1.01 -25.07
N GLN A 45 7.26 0.00 -25.38
CA GLN A 45 6.98 -1.41 -25.06
C GLN A 45 6.69 -1.67 -23.57
N ASP A 46 7.12 -0.78 -22.67
CA ASP A 46 6.96 -0.91 -21.22
C ASP A 46 6.42 0.34 -20.53
N GLN A 47 6.02 1.38 -21.25
CA GLN A 47 5.48 2.60 -20.64
C GLN A 47 4.54 3.36 -21.58
N PHE A 48 3.53 3.99 -20.98
CA PHE A 48 2.57 4.84 -21.67
C PHE A 48 1.92 5.80 -20.67
N THR A 49 1.37 6.91 -21.16
CA THR A 49 0.68 7.91 -20.34
C THR A 49 -0.75 8.11 -20.85
N LEU A 50 -1.68 8.19 -19.89
CA LEU A 50 -3.07 8.57 -20.15
C LEU A 50 -3.29 10.03 -19.75
N ASP A 51 -3.96 10.79 -20.60
CA ASP A 51 -4.40 12.16 -20.33
C ASP A 51 -5.83 12.17 -19.75
N LEU A 52 -5.98 12.88 -18.63
CA LEU A 52 -7.21 13.01 -17.83
C LEU A 52 -7.66 14.47 -17.66
N SER A 53 -7.18 15.38 -18.51
CA SER A 53 -7.47 16.83 -18.48
C SER A 53 -8.97 17.17 -18.59
N GLY A 54 -9.79 16.26 -19.11
CA GLY A 54 -11.25 16.36 -19.04
C GLY A 54 -11.76 16.27 -17.59
N LYS A 55 -12.57 17.23 -17.14
CA LYS A 55 -13.13 17.22 -15.76
C LYS A 55 -13.82 15.91 -15.37
N SER A 56 -14.52 15.26 -16.30
CA SER A 56 -15.17 13.96 -16.06
C SER A 56 -14.17 12.79 -15.99
N PHE A 57 -12.97 12.95 -16.51
CA PHE A 57 -11.96 11.89 -16.65
C PHE A 57 -11.24 11.69 -15.32
N THR A 58 -10.73 12.78 -14.76
CA THR A 58 -10.11 12.78 -13.43
C THR A 58 -11.07 12.24 -12.36
N LYS A 59 -12.37 12.60 -12.42
CA LYS A 59 -13.38 12.09 -11.47
C LYS A 59 -13.54 10.56 -11.51
N ASN A 60 -13.63 9.95 -12.69
CA ASN A 60 -13.80 8.50 -12.81
C ASN A 60 -12.53 7.74 -12.39
N MET A 61 -11.36 8.30 -12.68
CA MET A 61 -10.10 7.75 -12.21
C MET A 61 -10.01 7.82 -10.67
N LEU A 62 -10.42 8.93 -10.05
CA LEU A 62 -10.52 9.06 -8.60
C LEU A 62 -11.45 8.01 -7.98
N PHE A 63 -12.58 7.69 -8.62
CA PHE A 63 -13.49 6.62 -8.17
C PHE A 63 -12.81 5.26 -8.17
N ALA A 64 -12.00 4.97 -9.20
CA ALA A 64 -11.24 3.73 -9.28
C ALA A 64 -10.18 3.63 -8.16
N PHE A 65 -9.44 4.71 -7.90
CA PHE A 65 -8.48 4.79 -6.80
C PHE A 65 -9.15 4.64 -5.43
N ALA A 66 -10.28 5.33 -5.22
CA ALA A 66 -11.06 5.26 -4.00
C ALA A 66 -11.58 3.83 -3.73
N PHE A 67 -12.10 3.14 -4.74
CA PHE A 67 -12.52 1.75 -4.63
C PHE A 67 -11.38 0.83 -4.18
N ASP A 68 -10.25 0.87 -4.90
CA ASP A 68 -9.12 -0.01 -4.60
C ASP A 68 -8.48 0.34 -3.25
N CYS A 69 -8.37 1.62 -2.91
CA CYS A 69 -7.90 2.07 -1.60
C CYS A 69 -8.78 1.49 -0.47
N ASN A 70 -10.11 1.63 -0.59
CA ASN A 70 -11.04 1.13 0.42
C ASN A 70 -11.02 -0.40 0.54
N ARG A 71 -10.99 -1.10 -0.59
CA ARG A 71 -10.90 -2.57 -0.65
C ARG A 71 -9.62 -3.08 0.01
N MET A 72 -8.47 -2.51 -0.34
CA MET A 72 -7.17 -2.91 0.21
C MET A 72 -7.08 -2.63 1.71
N ALA A 73 -7.56 -1.47 2.15
CA ALA A 73 -7.59 -1.16 3.58
C ALA A 73 -8.53 -2.09 4.37
N SER A 74 -9.70 -2.41 3.82
CA SER A 74 -10.62 -3.37 4.45
C SER A 74 -9.94 -4.73 4.62
N ALA A 75 -9.30 -5.24 3.56
CA ALA A 75 -8.55 -6.49 3.62
C ALA A 75 -7.41 -6.44 4.65
N ALA A 76 -6.73 -5.29 4.79
CA ALA A 76 -5.69 -5.12 5.80
C ALA A 76 -6.23 -5.26 7.23
N PHE A 77 -7.32 -4.55 7.55
CA PHE A 77 -7.90 -4.56 8.90
C PHE A 77 -8.55 -5.90 9.22
N GLU A 78 -9.27 -6.50 8.28
CA GLU A 78 -9.85 -7.84 8.45
C GLU A 78 -8.75 -8.88 8.71
N THR A 79 -7.64 -8.80 7.97
CA THR A 79 -6.51 -9.71 8.15
C THR A 79 -5.88 -9.56 9.53
N MET A 80 -5.62 -8.32 9.99
CA MET A 80 -5.09 -8.11 11.35
C MET A 80 -6.05 -8.59 12.43
N TYR A 81 -7.35 -8.30 12.29
CA TYR A 81 -8.36 -8.71 13.27
C TYR A 81 -8.49 -10.23 13.35
N SER A 82 -8.22 -10.94 12.25
CA SER A 82 -8.24 -12.42 12.22
C SER A 82 -7.02 -13.10 12.86
N ILE A 83 -6.05 -12.35 13.38
CA ILE A 83 -4.86 -12.91 14.04
C ILE A 83 -5.28 -13.42 15.43
N GLU A 84 -5.27 -14.74 15.59
CA GLU A 84 -5.61 -15.39 16.84
C GLU A 84 -4.56 -16.45 17.20
N LYS A 85 -4.33 -16.60 18.52
CA LYS A 85 -3.44 -17.64 19.04
C LYS A 85 -4.17 -18.97 19.10
N SER A 86 -3.60 -20.01 18.49
CA SER A 86 -4.16 -21.35 18.59
C SER A 86 -4.08 -21.89 20.02
N THR A 87 -5.20 -22.37 20.55
CA THR A 87 -5.24 -23.06 21.86
C THR A 87 -4.57 -24.44 21.81
N LYS A 88 -4.64 -25.12 20.65
CA LYS A 88 -4.05 -26.45 20.43
C LYS A 88 -2.57 -26.40 20.05
N LEU A 89 -2.16 -25.34 19.35
CA LEU A 89 -0.78 -25.13 18.90
C LEU A 89 -0.26 -23.77 19.38
N PRO A 90 -0.09 -23.57 20.70
CA PRO A 90 0.19 -22.27 21.29
C PRO A 90 1.56 -21.67 20.91
N ASN A 91 2.47 -22.48 20.35
CA ASN A 91 3.78 -22.05 19.87
C ASN A 91 3.81 -21.82 18.35
N SER A 92 2.68 -22.00 17.65
CA SER A 92 2.61 -21.78 16.21
C SER A 92 2.46 -20.29 15.90
N VAL A 93 3.52 -19.71 15.33
CA VAL A 93 3.58 -18.30 14.93
C VAL A 93 3.59 -18.11 13.42
N ALA A 94 3.57 -19.19 12.64
CA ALA A 94 3.56 -19.14 11.18
C ALA A 94 2.40 -18.29 10.64
N TRP A 95 1.17 -18.56 11.08
CA TRP A 95 0.00 -17.78 10.63
C TRP A 95 -0.01 -16.35 11.15
N LEU A 96 0.52 -16.10 12.35
CA LEU A 96 0.73 -14.74 12.85
C LEU A 96 1.63 -13.95 11.89
N ILE A 97 2.78 -14.51 11.51
CA ILE A 97 3.74 -13.87 10.60
C ILE A 97 3.12 -13.67 9.20
N ILE A 98 2.47 -14.71 8.66
CA ILE A 98 1.85 -14.66 7.32
C ILE A 98 0.71 -13.64 7.27
N LYS A 99 -0.18 -13.62 8.26
CA LYS A 99 -1.29 -12.66 8.32
C LYS A 99 -0.78 -11.23 8.53
N SER A 100 0.17 -11.03 9.45
CA SER A 100 0.81 -9.71 9.65
C SER A 100 1.42 -9.17 8.36
N TYR A 101 2.11 -10.03 7.60
CA TYR A 101 2.65 -9.68 6.29
C TYR A 101 1.56 -9.19 5.33
N TYR A 102 0.50 -9.98 5.13
CA TYR A 102 -0.52 -9.65 4.15
C TYR A 102 -1.31 -8.42 4.55
N ALA A 103 -1.58 -8.25 5.85
CA ALA A 103 -2.17 -7.02 6.35
C ALA A 103 -1.31 -5.80 6.01
N ALA A 104 -0.01 -5.86 6.26
CA ALA A 104 0.93 -4.79 5.91
C ALA A 104 1.02 -4.57 4.39
N TYR A 105 1.00 -5.64 3.60
CA TYR A 105 1.00 -5.56 2.13
C TYR A 105 -0.25 -4.83 1.62
N TYR A 106 -1.44 -5.21 2.10
CA TYR A 106 -2.69 -4.53 1.73
C TYR A 106 -2.74 -3.08 2.23
N ALA A 107 -2.31 -2.83 3.47
CA ALA A 107 -2.22 -1.48 4.01
C ALA A 107 -1.26 -0.59 3.20
N GLY A 108 -0.08 -1.12 2.83
CA GLY A 108 0.87 -0.41 1.98
C GLY A 108 0.27 -0.05 0.61
N HIS A 109 -0.48 -0.98 0.00
CA HIS A 109 -1.22 -0.75 -1.25
C HIS A 109 -2.27 0.35 -1.12
N ALA A 110 -2.96 0.44 0.02
CA ALA A 110 -3.91 1.51 0.30
C ALA A 110 -3.18 2.86 0.50
N ILE A 111 -2.08 2.88 1.25
CA ILE A 111 -1.27 4.09 1.51
C ILE A 111 -0.76 4.68 0.20
N ILE A 112 -0.10 3.89 -0.67
CA ILE A 112 0.45 4.46 -1.91
C ILE A 112 -0.64 4.94 -2.87
N ARG A 113 -1.84 4.32 -2.84
CA ARG A 113 -3.01 4.80 -3.60
C ARG A 113 -3.52 6.14 -3.09
N MET A 114 -3.52 6.35 -1.78
CA MET A 114 -3.80 7.67 -1.20
C MET A 114 -2.78 8.73 -1.66
N LEU A 115 -1.58 8.31 -2.04
CA LEU A 115 -0.51 9.18 -2.53
C LEU A 115 -0.44 9.24 -4.07
N GLY A 116 -1.48 8.77 -4.77
CA GLY A 116 -1.58 8.84 -6.24
C GLY A 116 -0.85 7.72 -7.00
N ILE A 117 -0.43 6.66 -6.32
CA ILE A 117 0.31 5.53 -6.93
C ILE A 117 -0.49 4.24 -6.82
N SER A 118 -0.57 3.47 -7.90
CA SER A 118 -1.19 2.15 -7.89
C SER A 118 -0.29 1.12 -8.53
N CYS A 119 -0.11 -0.03 -7.88
CA CYS A 119 0.50 -1.20 -8.50
C CYS A 119 -0.61 -2.20 -8.84
N SER A 120 -0.92 -2.36 -10.12
CA SER A 120 -2.10 -3.09 -10.59
C SER A 120 -1.76 -4.04 -11.74
N GLN A 121 -2.42 -5.20 -11.74
CA GLN A 121 -2.41 -6.11 -12.89
C GLN A 121 -3.38 -5.58 -13.95
N LEU A 122 -2.85 -5.25 -15.12
CA LEU A 122 -3.67 -5.09 -16.32
C LEU A 122 -3.87 -6.48 -16.91
N ASN A 123 -5.14 -6.90 -17.00
CA ASN A 123 -5.50 -8.16 -17.62
C ASN A 123 -5.62 -7.99 -19.14
N GLN A 124 -5.91 -9.08 -19.84
CA GLN A 124 -6.08 -9.05 -21.29
C GLN A 124 -7.15 -8.05 -21.75
N LYS A 125 -8.25 -7.89 -21.02
CA LYS A 125 -9.33 -6.96 -21.37
C LYS A 125 -8.85 -5.52 -21.31
N SER A 126 -8.18 -5.12 -20.23
CA SER A 126 -7.63 -3.77 -20.08
C SER A 126 -6.53 -3.49 -21.11
N ALA A 127 -5.64 -4.45 -21.33
CA ALA A 127 -4.56 -4.34 -22.31
C ALA A 127 -5.10 -4.18 -23.74
N SER A 128 -6.04 -5.04 -24.15
CA SER A 128 -6.70 -4.94 -25.46
C SER A 128 -7.41 -3.60 -25.64
N LYS A 129 -8.09 -3.09 -24.60
CA LYS A 129 -8.78 -1.79 -24.68
C LYS A 129 -7.82 -0.61 -24.84
N LEU A 130 -6.67 -0.65 -24.17
CA LEU A 130 -5.63 0.35 -24.36
C LEU A 130 -5.04 0.30 -25.78
N CYS A 131 -4.79 -0.89 -26.33
CA CYS A 131 -4.35 -1.05 -27.72
C CYS A 131 -5.38 -0.49 -28.72
N GLU A 132 -6.67 -0.79 -28.52
CA GLU A 132 -7.78 -0.27 -29.34
C GLU A 132 -7.78 1.28 -29.35
N ILE A 133 -7.75 1.90 -28.16
CA ILE A 133 -7.74 3.36 -28.03
C ILE A 133 -6.47 3.97 -28.65
N SER A 134 -5.33 3.29 -28.53
CA SER A 134 -4.09 3.79 -29.13
C SER A 134 -4.12 3.78 -30.65
N GLN A 135 -4.70 2.75 -31.26
CA GLN A 135 -4.81 2.63 -32.71
C GLN A 135 -5.68 3.74 -33.31
N LEU A 136 -6.71 4.17 -32.56
CA LEU A 136 -7.57 5.28 -32.97
C LEU A 136 -6.85 6.64 -32.91
N ASN A 137 -5.89 6.82 -31.98
CA ASN A 137 -5.25 8.11 -31.71
C ASN A 137 -3.88 8.28 -32.40
N GLN A 138 -3.19 7.19 -32.76
CA GLN A 138 -1.83 7.22 -33.30
C GLN A 138 -1.77 6.37 -34.58
N ASN A 139 -1.52 7.01 -35.73
CA ASN A 139 -1.43 6.39 -37.07
C ASN A 139 -0.45 5.18 -37.11
N ASN A 140 -0.95 3.99 -36.80
CA ASN A 140 -0.42 2.64 -37.06
C ASN A 140 0.91 2.17 -36.42
N ASN A 141 1.61 2.97 -35.60
CA ASN A 141 2.84 2.53 -34.91
C ASN A 141 2.61 2.04 -33.47
N VAL A 142 1.51 1.32 -33.23
CA VAL A 142 1.16 0.84 -31.87
C VAL A 142 1.94 -0.43 -31.52
N LEU A 143 2.85 -0.33 -30.55
CA LEU A 143 3.42 -1.49 -29.88
C LEU A 143 2.36 -2.14 -28.97
N ASN A 144 2.31 -3.47 -28.94
CA ASN A 144 1.37 -4.23 -28.12
C ASN A 144 1.60 -3.97 -26.62
N ILE A 145 0.57 -3.51 -25.90
CA ILE A 145 0.61 -3.36 -24.44
C ILE A 145 0.42 -4.74 -23.80
N PRO A 146 1.41 -5.30 -23.08
CA PRO A 146 1.26 -6.62 -22.49
C PRO A 146 0.30 -6.62 -21.29
N SER A 147 -0.51 -7.67 -21.18
CA SER A 147 -1.25 -8.02 -19.95
C SER A 147 -0.25 -8.40 -18.86
N SER A 148 0.03 -7.48 -17.94
CA SER A 148 1.14 -7.59 -17.00
C SER A 148 0.92 -6.68 -15.78
N TYR A 149 1.90 -6.64 -14.87
CA TYR A 149 1.87 -5.84 -13.66
C TYR A 149 2.48 -4.46 -13.93
N TYR A 150 1.76 -3.40 -13.58
CA TYR A 150 2.18 -2.02 -13.84
C TYR A 150 2.20 -1.20 -12.56
N SER A 151 3.17 -0.28 -12.49
CA SER A 151 3.14 0.88 -11.60
C SER A 151 2.43 2.01 -12.33
N CYS A 152 1.46 2.62 -11.69
CA CYS A 152 0.68 3.73 -12.22
C CYS A 152 0.89 4.93 -11.29
N ILE A 153 1.23 6.09 -11.83
CA ILE A 153 1.50 7.31 -11.05
C ILE A 153 0.65 8.44 -11.63
N TYR A 154 -0.21 9.01 -10.80
CA TYR A 154 -1.02 10.17 -11.15
C TYR A 154 -0.28 11.47 -10.81
N ASP A 155 -0.20 12.39 -11.77
CA ASP A 155 0.24 13.75 -11.55
C ASP A 155 -0.97 14.71 -11.62
N GLY A 156 -1.29 15.33 -10.48
CA GLY A 156 -2.38 16.28 -10.37
C GLY A 156 -2.12 17.63 -11.04
N ASN A 157 -0.87 17.96 -11.37
CA ASN A 157 -0.54 19.21 -12.06
C ASN A 157 -0.73 19.10 -13.57
N THR A 158 -0.39 17.94 -14.16
CA THR A 158 -0.55 17.69 -15.60
C THR A 158 -1.84 16.93 -15.94
N TYR A 159 -2.54 16.41 -14.93
CA TYR A 159 -3.69 15.52 -15.09
C TYR A 159 -3.34 14.25 -15.88
N GLU A 160 -2.15 13.71 -15.67
CA GLU A 160 -1.67 12.53 -16.37
C GLU A 160 -1.58 11.32 -15.44
N LEU A 161 -1.88 10.14 -15.99
CA LEU A 161 -1.65 8.86 -15.33
C LEU A 161 -0.61 8.06 -16.13
N SER A 162 0.62 8.05 -15.63
CA SER A 162 1.73 7.33 -16.26
C SER A 162 1.78 5.88 -15.81
N PHE A 163 1.94 4.97 -16.77
CA PHE A 163 2.08 3.54 -16.54
C PHE A 163 3.50 3.10 -16.88
N LYS A 164 4.07 2.29 -16.00
CA LYS A 164 5.36 1.61 -16.23
C LYS A 164 5.22 0.13 -15.91
N ASN A 165 5.51 -0.71 -16.89
CA ASN A 165 5.51 -2.15 -16.73
C ASN A 165 6.59 -2.56 -15.73
N ILE A 166 6.21 -3.36 -14.75
CA ILE A 166 7.12 -3.84 -13.73
C ILE A 166 7.65 -5.22 -14.15
N LYS A 167 8.76 -5.20 -14.87
CA LYS A 167 9.53 -6.41 -15.20
C LYS A 167 10.34 -6.81 -13.97
N SER A 168 9.88 -7.83 -13.24
CA SER A 168 10.54 -8.27 -12.00
C SER A 168 10.85 -9.75 -12.01
N LYS A 169 12.10 -10.08 -11.64
CA LYS A 169 12.54 -11.45 -11.36
C LYS A 169 12.05 -11.97 -10.00
N GLY A 170 11.70 -11.07 -9.08
CA GLY A 170 11.31 -11.36 -7.68
C GLY A 170 9.80 -11.50 -7.44
N GLY A 171 9.00 -11.44 -8.50
CA GLY A 171 7.54 -11.51 -8.44
C GLY A 171 6.86 -10.22 -7.97
N VAL A 172 5.53 -10.23 -7.89
CA VAL A 172 4.70 -9.04 -7.65
C VAL A 172 4.89 -8.42 -6.27
N HIS A 173 5.17 -9.23 -5.24
CA HIS A 173 5.35 -8.75 -3.88
C HIS A 173 6.64 -7.97 -3.69
N GLU A 174 7.76 -8.52 -4.16
CA GLU A 174 9.05 -7.83 -4.12
C GLU A 174 9.01 -6.52 -4.92
N SER A 175 8.39 -6.58 -6.10
CA SER A 175 8.16 -5.40 -6.95
C SER A 175 7.39 -4.30 -6.24
N PHE A 176 6.29 -4.67 -5.58
CA PHE A 176 5.49 -3.74 -4.80
C PHE A 176 6.30 -3.12 -3.67
N TRP A 177 7.03 -3.93 -2.88
CA TRP A 177 7.79 -3.42 -1.75
C TRP A 177 8.89 -2.45 -2.14
N LYS A 178 9.50 -2.67 -3.31
CA LYS A 178 10.45 -1.70 -3.89
C LYS A 178 9.79 -0.35 -4.17
N ILE A 179 8.64 -0.35 -4.84
CA ILE A 179 7.88 0.89 -5.14
C ILE A 179 7.41 1.56 -3.84
N PHE A 180 6.94 0.77 -2.88
CA PHE A 180 6.54 1.25 -1.57
C PHE A 180 7.70 1.93 -0.85
N TYR A 181 8.87 1.26 -0.77
CA TYR A 181 10.08 1.80 -0.16
C TYR A 181 10.52 3.11 -0.82
N GLU A 182 10.61 3.15 -2.15
CA GLU A 182 10.98 4.36 -2.91
C GLU A 182 9.99 5.51 -2.63
N ARG A 183 8.69 5.21 -2.58
CA ARG A 183 7.67 6.22 -2.27
C ARG A 183 7.77 6.74 -0.84
N ILE A 184 7.93 5.86 0.15
CA ILE A 184 8.05 6.28 1.55
C ILE A 184 9.36 7.06 1.78
N GLN A 185 10.45 6.66 1.15
CA GLN A 185 11.72 7.39 1.21
C GLN A 185 11.62 8.78 0.58
N ASN A 186 10.93 8.92 -0.55
CA ASN A 186 10.71 10.23 -1.16
C ASN A 186 9.77 11.09 -0.30
N LEU A 187 8.69 10.50 0.21
CA LEU A 187 7.75 11.17 1.11
C LEU A 187 8.45 11.70 2.37
N SER A 188 9.31 10.91 3.00
CA SER A 188 10.02 11.34 4.21
C SER A 188 10.88 12.57 3.92
N LYS A 189 11.62 12.59 2.82
CA LYS A 189 12.41 13.75 2.39
C LYS A 189 11.52 14.96 2.09
N SER A 190 10.41 14.78 1.37
CA SER A 190 9.49 15.87 1.02
C SER A 190 8.80 16.50 2.24
N ILE A 191 8.60 15.75 3.33
CA ILE A 191 8.08 16.32 4.58
C ILE A 191 8.99 17.44 5.12
N LEU A 192 10.30 17.35 4.87
CA LEU A 192 11.29 18.33 5.31
C LEU A 192 11.45 19.53 4.35
N THR A 193 10.81 19.53 3.18
CA THR A 193 10.94 20.65 2.22
C THR A 193 9.88 21.72 2.41
N LYS A 194 9.09 21.64 3.50
CA LYS A 194 8.08 22.64 3.83
C LYS A 194 8.75 23.95 4.27
N PRO A 195 8.17 25.13 3.98
CA PRO A 195 8.77 26.42 4.33
C PRO A 195 9.11 26.59 5.83
N ILE A 196 8.35 25.92 6.70
CA ILE A 196 8.61 25.87 8.14
C ILE A 196 8.65 24.41 8.57
N VAL A 197 9.86 23.90 8.82
CA VAL A 197 10.06 22.57 9.40
C VAL A 197 9.96 22.70 10.92
N VAL A 198 8.88 22.16 11.48
CA VAL A 198 8.69 22.08 12.93
C VAL A 198 9.16 20.73 13.46
N GLN A 199 9.35 20.62 14.78
CA GLN A 199 9.77 19.36 15.44
C GLN A 199 8.98 18.13 14.98
N ARG A 200 7.66 18.30 14.79
CA ARG A 200 6.76 17.23 14.31
C ARG A 200 7.17 16.69 12.94
N SER A 201 7.60 17.55 12.01
CA SER A 201 8.06 17.12 10.68
C SER A 201 9.34 16.29 10.78
N GLN A 202 10.26 16.66 11.69
CA GLN A 202 11.47 15.86 11.95
C GLN A 202 11.14 14.51 12.59
N ASP A 203 10.17 14.45 13.50
CA ASP A 203 9.77 13.21 14.17
C ASP A 203 9.13 12.23 13.17
N VAL A 204 8.24 12.72 12.30
CA VAL A 204 7.64 11.89 11.24
C VAL A 204 8.69 11.46 10.21
N PHE A 205 9.60 12.36 9.81
CA PHE A 205 10.73 11.99 8.96
C PHE A 205 11.55 10.84 9.55
N LYS A 206 11.98 10.96 10.82
CA LYS A 206 12.76 9.92 11.52
C LYS A 206 12.03 8.60 11.53
N LYS A 207 10.73 8.61 11.85
CA LYS A 207 9.93 7.37 11.90
C LYS A 207 9.78 6.70 10.53
N LEU A 208 9.58 7.47 9.45
CA LEU A 208 9.54 6.91 8.10
C LEU A 208 10.92 6.42 7.63
N ASP A 209 12.00 7.11 8.01
CA ASP A 209 13.37 6.68 7.74
C ASP A 209 13.73 5.37 8.47
N GLU A 210 13.30 5.22 9.73
CA GLU A 210 13.38 3.96 10.47
C GLU A 210 12.66 2.81 9.75
N LEU A 211 11.43 3.05 9.27
CA LEU A 211 10.71 2.07 8.45
C LEU A 211 11.52 1.70 7.20
N CYS A 212 12.04 2.68 6.46
CA CYS A 212 12.88 2.44 5.27
C CYS A 212 14.11 1.57 5.60
N LYS A 213 14.78 1.81 6.73
CA LYS A 213 15.90 0.99 7.21
C LYS A 213 15.48 -0.45 7.49
N ILE A 214 14.30 -0.65 8.10
CA ILE A 214 13.77 -2.00 8.36
C ILE A 214 13.44 -2.73 7.06
N LEU A 215 12.80 -2.06 6.09
CA LEU A 215 12.49 -2.66 4.79
C LEU A 215 13.75 -3.17 4.07
N CYS A 216 14.92 -2.60 4.38
CA CYS A 216 16.23 -2.99 3.87
C CYS A 216 17.07 -3.85 4.84
N TYR A 217 16.50 -4.29 5.96
CA TYR A 217 17.23 -5.02 7.00
C TYR A 217 17.91 -6.28 6.45
N ARG A 218 19.15 -6.57 6.90
CA ARG A 218 19.99 -7.71 6.43
C ARG A 218 20.31 -7.71 4.93
N GLY A 219 20.53 -6.54 4.34
CA GLY A 219 21.03 -6.41 2.96
C GLY A 219 19.96 -6.50 1.88
N PHE A 220 18.67 -6.46 2.26
CA PHE A 220 17.53 -6.41 1.34
C PHE A 220 17.35 -4.99 0.77
N ASN A 221 18.39 -4.44 0.14
CA ASN A 221 18.53 -3.03 -0.25
C ASN A 221 17.43 -2.50 -1.19
N GLY A 222 16.57 -3.36 -1.72
CA GLY A 222 15.39 -3.00 -2.53
C GLY A 222 14.10 -2.84 -1.72
N GLY A 223 14.15 -2.82 -0.40
CA GLY A 223 12.97 -2.68 0.46
C GLY A 223 12.14 -3.96 0.61
N ASN A 224 12.66 -5.11 0.18
CA ASN A 224 11.93 -6.37 0.05
C ASN A 224 12.08 -7.32 1.24
N TRP A 225 12.60 -6.85 2.38
CA TRP A 225 12.83 -7.69 3.57
C TRP A 225 11.55 -8.38 4.06
N LEU A 226 10.42 -7.66 4.12
CA LEU A 226 9.15 -8.23 4.58
C LEU A 226 8.69 -9.41 3.71
N SER A 227 8.76 -9.27 2.38
CA SER A 227 8.43 -10.37 1.47
C SER A 227 9.37 -11.56 1.61
N SER A 228 10.64 -11.31 1.91
CA SER A 228 11.61 -12.36 2.18
C SER A 228 11.25 -13.16 3.42
N VAL A 229 10.97 -12.49 4.55
CA VAL A 229 10.55 -13.16 5.79
C VAL A 229 9.29 -13.99 5.57
N ARG A 230 8.28 -13.43 4.87
CA ARG A 230 7.08 -14.21 4.53
C ARG A 230 7.39 -15.42 3.65
N ASN A 231 8.30 -15.31 2.68
CA ASN A 231 8.68 -16.46 1.85
C ASN A 231 9.45 -17.54 2.63
N GLN A 232 10.32 -17.13 3.57
CA GLN A 232 11.00 -18.04 4.51
C GLN A 232 9.97 -18.86 5.30
N VAL A 233 8.97 -18.20 5.89
CA VAL A 233 7.93 -18.88 6.65
C VAL A 233 6.99 -19.70 5.77
N ASN A 234 6.42 -19.10 4.71
CA ASN A 234 5.31 -19.69 3.96
C ASN A 234 5.73 -20.77 2.96
N TYR A 235 6.91 -20.65 2.33
CA TYR A 235 7.33 -21.60 1.29
C TYR A 235 8.50 -22.48 1.72
N ARG A 236 9.40 -21.97 2.55
CA ARG A 236 10.57 -22.73 3.02
C ARG A 236 10.38 -23.35 4.40
N HIS A 237 9.29 -23.02 5.09
CA HIS A 237 9.01 -23.45 6.46
C HIS A 237 10.17 -23.17 7.45
N GLU A 238 10.89 -22.07 7.22
CA GLU A 238 12.04 -21.66 8.01
C GLU A 238 11.61 -20.91 9.29
N LEU A 239 12.60 -20.41 10.06
CA LEU A 239 12.41 -19.57 11.25
C LEU A 239 11.68 -20.28 12.42
N ASN A 240 11.59 -21.61 12.37
CA ASN A 240 10.90 -22.46 13.36
C ASN A 240 9.45 -22.03 13.64
N ALA A 241 8.81 -21.35 12.69
CA ALA A 241 7.45 -20.84 12.84
C ALA A 241 6.39 -21.95 12.78
N TRP A 242 6.73 -23.07 12.12
CA TRP A 242 5.93 -24.28 12.03
C TRP A 242 6.40 -25.36 13.02
N PHE A 243 5.55 -26.36 13.26
CA PHE A 243 5.90 -27.54 14.06
C PHE A 243 7.18 -28.20 13.49
N PRO A 244 8.15 -28.64 14.31
CA PRO A 244 8.09 -28.87 15.76
C PRO A 244 8.49 -27.69 16.67
N HIS A 245 8.35 -26.43 16.24
CA HIS A 245 8.52 -25.23 17.08
C HIS A 245 9.80 -25.22 17.93
N ARG A 246 10.96 -25.34 17.28
CA ARG A 246 12.25 -25.30 17.99
C ARG A 246 12.59 -23.84 18.33
N LYS A 247 13.18 -23.60 19.51
CA LYS A 247 13.80 -22.32 19.92
C LYS A 247 12.87 -21.15 20.32
N TRP A 248 11.55 -21.30 20.32
CA TRP A 248 10.65 -20.27 20.84
C TRP A 248 10.29 -20.53 22.31
N SER A 249 10.50 -19.54 23.18
CA SER A 249 9.95 -19.59 24.53
C SER A 249 8.46 -19.25 24.50
N GLN A 250 7.68 -19.80 25.44
CA GLN A 250 6.25 -19.47 25.56
C GLN A 250 6.04 -17.97 25.75
N GLN A 251 6.90 -17.31 26.53
CA GLN A 251 6.87 -15.87 26.75
C GLN A 251 7.07 -15.10 25.44
N SER A 252 8.08 -15.46 24.64
CA SER A 252 8.33 -14.80 23.36
C SER A 252 7.13 -14.92 22.42
N VAL A 253 6.49 -16.08 22.37
CA VAL A 253 5.27 -16.25 21.55
C VAL A 253 4.12 -15.40 22.08
N GLN A 254 3.92 -15.36 23.40
CA GLN A 254 2.89 -14.50 24.01
C GLN A 254 3.12 -13.02 23.70
N ASP A 255 4.38 -12.56 23.80
CA ASP A 255 4.76 -11.19 23.46
C ASP A 255 4.43 -10.88 21.99
N MET A 256 4.77 -11.77 21.04
CA MET A 256 4.45 -11.59 19.62
C MET A 256 2.94 -11.45 19.34
N PHE A 257 2.10 -12.26 19.99
CA PHE A 257 0.64 -12.17 19.84
C PHE A 257 0.05 -10.93 20.54
N ARG A 258 0.65 -10.48 21.65
CA ARG A 258 0.27 -9.20 22.25
C ARG A 258 0.65 -8.05 21.31
N ASP A 259 1.86 -8.06 20.79
CA ASP A 259 2.39 -6.99 19.94
C ASP A 259 1.68 -6.95 18.58
N SER A 260 0.96 -8.02 18.18
CA SER A 260 0.13 -8.02 16.96
C SER A 260 -1.11 -7.14 17.04
N SER A 261 -1.48 -6.61 18.22
CA SER A 261 -2.56 -5.62 18.35
C SER A 261 -2.09 -4.17 18.23
N MET A 262 -0.77 -3.93 18.15
CA MET A 262 -0.20 -2.57 18.09
C MET A 262 -0.67 -1.74 16.90
N TRP A 263 -1.22 -2.36 15.85
CA TRP A 263 -1.80 -1.62 14.72
C TRP A 263 -2.96 -0.68 15.11
N LEU A 264 -3.58 -0.92 16.28
CA LEU A 264 -4.60 -0.05 16.87
C LEU A 264 -4.00 1.18 17.57
N ASP A 265 -2.71 1.17 17.87
CA ASP A 265 -2.02 2.29 18.49
C ASP A 265 -1.73 3.43 17.50
N ASP A 266 -1.29 4.57 18.02
CA ASP A 266 -0.73 5.62 17.18
C ASP A 266 0.57 5.09 16.53
N PRO A 267 0.74 5.16 15.20
CA PRO A 267 1.96 4.68 14.53
C PRO A 267 3.23 5.32 15.08
N MET A 268 3.15 6.54 15.61
CA MET A 268 4.30 7.22 16.19
C MET A 268 4.81 6.57 17.49
N ASN A 269 3.96 5.81 18.18
CA ASN A 269 4.30 5.10 19.42
C ASN A 269 4.88 3.71 19.18
N ILE A 270 4.77 3.17 17.96
CA ILE A 270 5.31 1.84 17.62
C ILE A 270 6.83 1.96 17.46
N SER A 271 7.56 1.13 18.21
CA SER A 271 9.03 1.12 18.17
C SER A 271 9.53 0.38 16.94
N LEU A 272 10.32 1.08 16.12
CA LEU A 272 10.98 0.55 14.92
C LEU A 272 12.49 0.38 15.15
N LEU A 273 12.91 0.27 16.40
CA LEU A 273 14.33 0.11 16.74
C LEU A 273 14.79 -1.31 16.39
N ILE A 274 15.87 -1.39 15.62
CA ILE A 274 16.50 -2.65 15.25
C ILE A 274 17.21 -3.22 16.49
N GLN A 275 16.64 -4.26 17.07
CA GLN A 275 17.25 -4.98 18.20
C GLN A 275 17.99 -6.23 17.70
N PRO A 276 19.27 -6.43 18.07
CA PRO A 276 19.99 -7.66 17.76
C PRO A 276 19.25 -8.90 18.28
N GLY A 277 19.24 -9.98 17.50
CA GLY A 277 18.67 -11.27 17.91
C GLY A 277 17.14 -11.38 17.82
N LYS A 278 16.40 -10.31 17.51
CA LYS A 278 14.93 -10.31 17.46
C LYS A 278 14.34 -9.90 16.09
N PRO A 279 14.69 -10.60 14.99
CA PRO A 279 14.23 -10.23 13.66
C PRO A 279 12.71 -10.40 13.45
N ILE A 280 12.06 -11.32 14.19
CA ILE A 280 10.61 -11.56 14.06
C ILE A 280 9.80 -10.48 14.79
N ASP A 281 10.24 -10.05 15.98
CA ASP A 281 9.62 -8.93 16.70
C ASP A 281 9.67 -7.67 15.82
N LEU A 282 10.85 -7.37 15.24
CA LEU A 282 11.03 -6.25 14.30
C LEU A 282 10.11 -6.36 13.08
N PHE A 283 9.92 -7.58 12.55
CA PHE A 283 9.03 -7.84 11.43
C PHE A 283 7.56 -7.54 11.80
N ILE A 284 7.11 -8.01 12.97
CA ILE A 284 5.76 -7.77 13.49
C ILE A 284 5.54 -6.27 13.71
N HIS A 285 6.50 -5.57 14.32
CA HIS A 285 6.44 -4.13 14.56
C HIS A 285 6.35 -3.34 13.26
N ALA A 286 7.14 -3.68 12.24
CA ALA A 286 7.08 -3.02 10.94
C ALA A 286 5.72 -3.24 10.25
N CYS A 287 5.17 -4.46 10.33
CA CYS A 287 3.84 -4.74 9.80
C CYS A 287 2.76 -3.94 10.53
N ASN A 288 2.78 -3.93 11.87
CA ASN A 288 1.85 -3.14 12.69
C ASN A 288 1.97 -1.65 12.40
N PHE A 289 3.18 -1.11 12.24
CA PHE A 289 3.39 0.29 11.89
C PHE A 289 2.73 0.67 10.56
N ILE A 290 2.92 -0.13 9.51
CA ILE A 290 2.31 0.13 8.20
C ILE A 290 0.77 0.10 8.30
N VAL A 291 0.21 -0.85 9.05
CA VAL A 291 -1.25 -0.94 9.23
C VAL A 291 -1.78 0.21 10.10
N ALA A 292 -1.11 0.56 11.20
CA ALA A 292 -1.45 1.71 12.04
C ALA A 292 -1.41 3.03 11.25
N LEU A 293 -0.38 3.20 10.40
CA LEU A 293 -0.27 4.35 9.52
C LEU A 293 -1.44 4.43 8.54
N CYS A 294 -1.78 3.32 7.89
CA CYS A 294 -2.95 3.24 7.01
C CYS A 294 -4.24 3.61 7.75
N ARG A 295 -4.44 3.06 8.96
CA ARG A 295 -5.60 3.34 9.82
C ARG A 295 -5.76 4.82 10.12
N VAL A 296 -4.71 5.49 10.60
CA VAL A 296 -4.81 6.91 10.94
C VAL A 296 -5.02 7.78 9.69
N LEU A 297 -4.43 7.42 8.54
CA LEU A 297 -4.64 8.13 7.27
C LEU A 297 -6.09 8.00 6.77
N ILE A 298 -6.67 6.80 6.87
CA ILE A 298 -8.09 6.56 6.53
C ILE A 298 -9.02 7.38 7.41
N LEU A 299 -8.77 7.41 8.72
CA LEU A 299 -9.56 8.20 9.65
C LEU A 299 -9.47 9.70 9.32
N ASP A 300 -8.26 10.24 9.10
CA ASP A 300 -8.11 11.66 8.74
C ASP A 300 -8.74 11.98 7.38
N MET A 301 -8.61 11.10 6.38
CA MET A 301 -9.18 11.30 5.05
C MET A 301 -10.71 11.27 5.10
N SER A 302 -11.29 10.34 5.87
CA SER A 302 -12.75 10.23 6.02
C SER A 302 -13.35 11.46 6.70
N ASN A 303 -12.69 11.96 7.75
CA ASN A 303 -13.09 13.16 8.48
C ASN A 303 -13.01 14.45 7.65
N ARG A 304 -12.33 14.42 6.50
CA ARG A 304 -12.11 15.56 5.61
C ARG A 304 -12.89 15.48 4.31
N CYS A 305 -13.90 14.61 4.23
CA CYS A 305 -14.79 14.57 3.09
C CYS A 305 -15.86 15.67 3.22
N SER A 306 -15.74 16.76 2.44
CA SER A 306 -16.71 17.86 2.50
C SER A 306 -18.07 17.49 1.91
N LYS A 307 -18.11 16.51 1.01
CA LYS A 307 -19.31 16.06 0.29
C LYS A 307 -20.18 15.04 1.05
N GLY A 308 -19.94 14.85 2.35
CA GLY A 308 -20.73 14.00 3.22
C GLY A 308 -20.12 12.62 3.48
N LYS A 309 -20.78 11.54 3.01
CA LYS A 309 -20.34 10.15 3.30
C LYS A 309 -19.10 9.79 2.46
N SER A 310 -17.92 9.96 3.02
CA SER A 310 -16.63 9.50 2.45
C SER A 310 -16.72 8.11 1.83
N TYR A 311 -15.99 7.88 0.74
CA TYR A 311 -15.89 6.57 0.08
C TYR A 311 -15.44 5.43 1.01
N LEU A 312 -14.78 5.76 2.11
CA LEU A 312 -14.29 4.82 3.12
C LEU A 312 -15.42 4.28 4.01
N LYS A 313 -16.56 4.98 4.07
CA LYS A 313 -17.64 4.74 5.04
C LYS A 313 -18.24 3.34 4.95
N ASP A 314 -18.46 2.83 3.74
CA ASP A 314 -19.14 1.54 3.53
C ASP A 314 -18.18 0.33 3.45
N GLY A 315 -16.87 0.55 3.65
CA GLY A 315 -15.85 -0.50 3.63
C GLY A 315 -14.95 -0.44 4.85
N SER A 316 -13.73 0.04 4.68
CA SER A 316 -12.67 0.01 5.69
C SER A 316 -13.04 0.71 7.00
N LEU A 317 -13.77 1.84 6.95
CA LEU A 317 -14.22 2.52 8.17
C LEU A 317 -15.33 1.75 8.88
N LYS A 318 -16.28 1.18 8.14
CA LYS A 318 -17.33 0.32 8.72
C LYS A 318 -16.72 -0.88 9.41
N LEU A 319 -15.77 -1.54 8.76
CA LEU A 319 -15.07 -2.68 9.32
C LEU A 319 -14.28 -2.26 10.57
N LEU A 320 -13.53 -1.15 10.52
CA LEU A 320 -12.78 -0.65 11.66
C LEU A 320 -13.68 -0.42 12.88
N ASN A 321 -14.85 0.19 12.68
CA ASN A 321 -15.85 0.40 13.74
C ASN A 321 -16.49 -0.91 14.27
N GLN A 322 -16.33 -2.03 13.58
CA GLN A 322 -16.74 -3.35 14.08
C GLN A 322 -15.62 -4.05 14.84
N CYS A 323 -14.37 -3.66 14.58
CA CYS A 323 -13.17 -4.22 15.20
C CYS A 323 -12.74 -3.47 16.48
N THR A 324 -13.23 -2.25 16.70
CA THR A 324 -12.91 -1.38 17.85
C THR A 324 -14.16 -1.04 18.63
#